data_AF-A0A0B7C462-F1
#
_entry.id   AF-A0A0B7C462-F1
#
_cell.length_a   1.000
_cell.length_b   1.000
_cell.length_c   1.000
_cell.angle_alpha   90.00
_cell.angle_beta   90.00
_cell.angle_gamma   90.00
#
_symmetry.space_group_name_H-M   'P 1'
#
loop_
_entity.id
_entity.type
_entity.pdbx_description
1 polymer ?
#
loop_
_entity_poly.entity_id
_entity_poly.type
_entity_poly.pdbx_seq_one_letter_code
_entity_poly.pdbx_strand_id
1 'polypeptide(L)'
;DFKRLLFNSSNSVIKLMWPEGAQSVTETTKRPITAGTSFKSSMIALVENLASKTPFYVRCVKPNEVKSPVLFDETRTRHQVAYLGLLENVRVRRAGFAFRMAYDRFLQRYKMI
;
A
#
# COMPACT_ATOMS: atom_id res chain seq x y z
N ASP A 1 -33.54 2.55 13.84
CA ASP A 1 -32.08 2.50 13.67
C ASP A 1 -31.69 1.15 13.08
N PHE A 2 -31.02 1.16 11.93
CA PHE A 2 -30.61 -0.04 11.19
C PHE A 2 -29.64 -0.93 11.99
N LYS A 3 -28.71 -0.33 12.73
CA LYS A 3 -27.73 -1.07 13.56
C LYS A 3 -28.43 -1.88 14.65
N ARG A 4 -29.44 -1.28 15.28
CA ARG A 4 -30.25 -1.91 16.33
C ARG A 4 -31.17 -3.00 15.80
N LEU A 5 -31.71 -2.82 14.60
CA LEU A 5 -32.50 -3.85 13.91
C LEU A 5 -31.63 -5.11 13.68
N LEU A 6 -30.43 -4.93 13.14
CA LEU A 6 -29.52 -6.04 12.85
C LEU A 6 -28.99 -6.73 14.11
N PHE A 7 -28.71 -5.97 15.17
CA PHE A 7 -28.32 -6.55 16.47
C PHE A 7 -29.39 -7.47 17.08
N ASN A 8 -30.68 -7.16 16.86
CA ASN A 8 -31.79 -7.97 17.36
C ASN A 8 -32.15 -9.15 16.44
N SER A 9 -31.35 -9.43 15.41
CA SER A 9 -31.55 -10.59 14.56
C SER A 9 -31.46 -11.90 15.36
N SER A 10 -32.28 -12.89 14.99
CA SER A 10 -32.18 -14.26 15.48
C SER A 10 -30.91 -14.97 14.99
N ASN A 11 -30.27 -14.47 13.93
CA ASN A 11 -29.01 -15.00 13.42
C ASN A 11 -27.83 -14.45 14.23
N SER A 12 -27.06 -15.36 14.84
CA SER A 12 -25.92 -15.03 15.70
C SER A 12 -24.81 -14.25 14.99
N VAL A 13 -24.56 -14.53 13.70
CA VAL A 13 -23.55 -13.84 12.90
C VAL A 13 -23.96 -12.39 12.64
N ILE A 14 -25.22 -12.18 12.22
CA ILE A 14 -25.75 -10.83 11.96
C ILE A 14 -25.73 -10.00 13.24
N LYS A 15 -26.13 -10.60 14.38
CA LYS A 15 -26.04 -9.93 15.68
C LYS A 15 -24.62 -9.49 16.03
N LEU A 16 -23.62 -10.36 15.78
CA LEU A 16 -22.21 -10.09 16.10
C LEU A 16 -21.59 -8.99 15.24
N MET A 17 -22.06 -8.80 14.01
CA MET A 17 -21.52 -7.78 13.09
C MET A 17 -21.91 -6.35 13.45
N TRP A 18 -22.99 -6.15 14.21
CA TRP A 18 -23.48 -4.81 14.63
C TRP A 18 -23.64 -4.69 16.15
N PRO A 19 -22.56 -4.85 16.96
CA PRO A 19 -22.63 -4.80 18.42
C PRO A 19 -23.06 -3.43 18.94
N GLU A 20 -22.82 -2.37 18.17
CA GLU A 20 -23.24 -0.99 18.46
C GLU A 20 -24.76 -0.85 18.57
N GLY A 21 -25.54 -1.78 17.99
CA GLY A 21 -26.99 -1.80 18.14
C GLY A 21 -27.48 -2.02 19.58
N ALA A 22 -26.61 -2.44 20.50
CA ALA A 22 -26.89 -2.56 21.93
C ALA A 22 -26.78 -1.23 22.71
N GLN A 23 -26.19 -0.19 22.11
CA GLN A 23 -25.94 1.11 22.76
C GLN A 23 -27.22 1.96 22.90
N SER A 24 -27.14 3.01 23.72
CA SER A 24 -28.26 3.94 23.93
C SER A 24 -28.61 4.69 22.64
N VAL A 25 -29.90 5.03 22.46
CA VAL A 25 -30.43 5.69 21.26
C VAL A 25 -29.71 7.01 20.94
N THR A 26 -29.26 7.74 21.96
CA THR A 26 -28.50 8.99 21.82
C THR A 26 -27.08 8.79 21.27
N GLU A 27 -26.50 7.60 21.42
CA GLU A 27 -25.17 7.27 20.89
C GLU A 27 -25.27 6.68 19.48
N THR A 28 -26.29 5.87 19.21
CA THR A 28 -26.47 5.22 17.90
C THR A 28 -26.99 6.17 16.82
N THR A 29 -27.59 7.31 17.20
CA THR A 29 -28.12 8.33 16.28
C THR A 29 -27.13 9.45 15.94
N LYS A 30 -25.90 9.42 16.47
CA LYS A 30 -24.85 10.38 16.06
C LYS A 30 -24.64 10.31 14.55
N ARG A 31 -24.40 11.47 13.93
CA ARG A 31 -24.15 11.55 12.49
C ARG A 31 -22.98 10.63 12.16
N PRO A 32 -23.17 9.65 11.26
CA PRO A 32 -22.12 8.68 10.97
C PRO A 32 -20.92 9.41 10.34
N ILE A 33 -19.72 8.92 10.64
CA ILE A 33 -18.52 9.33 9.93
C ILE A 33 -18.72 9.14 8.42
N THR A 34 -18.27 10.11 7.64
CA THR A 34 -18.35 9.96 6.17
C THR A 34 -17.39 8.84 5.73
N ALA A 35 -17.70 8.20 4.61
CA ALA A 35 -16.81 7.19 4.03
C ALA A 35 -15.39 7.75 3.78
N GLY A 36 -15.28 9.03 3.38
CA GLY A 36 -13.99 9.71 3.19
C GLY A 36 -13.20 9.88 4.49
N THR A 37 -13.86 10.26 5.59
CA THR A 37 -13.21 10.36 6.91
C THR A 37 -12.75 8.99 7.41
N SER A 38 -13.57 7.95 7.23
CA SER A 38 -13.21 6.58 7.58
C SER A 38 -11.98 6.10 6.81
N PHE A 39 -11.98 6.27 5.49
CA PHE A 39 -10.86 5.88 4.63
C PHE A 39 -9.57 6.64 4.99
N LYS A 40 -9.65 7.95 5.22
CA LYS A 40 -8.50 8.76 5.66
C LYS A 40 -7.91 8.24 6.97
N SER A 41 -8.76 7.93 7.95
CA SER A 41 -8.31 7.44 9.26
C SER A 41 -7.59 6.09 9.13
N SER A 42 -8.16 5.17 8.33
CA SER A 42 -7.53 3.88 8.04
C SER A 42 -6.19 4.01 7.31
N MET A 43 -6.06 4.95 6.36
CA MET A 43 -4.80 5.21 5.69
C MET A 43 -3.72 5.75 6.64
N ILE A 44 -4.07 6.68 7.52
CA ILE A 44 -3.13 7.24 8.51
C ILE A 44 -2.60 6.13 9.42
N ALA A 45 -3.50 5.32 9.98
CA ALA A 45 -3.12 4.21 10.85
C ALA A 45 -2.19 3.20 10.14
N LEU A 46 -2.42 2.94 8.85
CA LEU A 46 -1.55 2.09 8.04
C LEU A 46 -0.15 2.69 7.85
N VAL A 47 -0.07 3.99 7.53
CA VAL A 47 1.21 4.68 7.33
C VAL A 47 2.03 4.70 8.62
N GLU A 48 1.40 4.99 9.76
CA GLU A 48 2.05 4.94 11.08
C GLU A 48 2.61 3.54 11.37
N ASN A 49 1.83 2.50 11.09
CA ASN A 49 2.28 1.12 11.28
C ASN A 49 3.48 0.76 10.39
N LEU A 50 3.47 1.20 9.12
CA LEU A 50 4.57 0.97 8.19
C LEU A 50 5.84 1.73 8.61
N ALA A 51 5.69 2.98 9.07
CA ALA A 51 6.80 3.82 9.52
C ALA A 51 7.52 3.26 10.77
N SER A 52 6.82 2.47 11.60
CA SER A 52 7.40 1.79 12.76
C SER A 52 8.37 0.65 12.44
N LYS A 53 8.54 0.28 11.16
CA LYS A 53 9.31 -0.89 10.71
C LYS A 53 10.38 -0.51 9.69
N THR A 54 11.32 -1.42 9.45
CA THR A 54 12.27 -1.31 8.33
C THR A 54 11.58 -1.74 7.02
N PRO A 55 11.41 -0.84 6.05
CA PRO A 55 10.66 -1.16 4.85
C PRO A 55 11.53 -1.80 3.76
N PHE A 56 10.95 -2.75 3.04
CA PHE A 56 11.47 -3.30 1.79
C PHE A 56 10.39 -3.16 0.72
N TYR A 57 10.77 -2.76 -0.49
CA TYR A 57 9.83 -2.44 -1.57
C TYR A 57 10.03 -3.35 -2.77
N VAL A 58 8.93 -3.96 -3.24
CA VAL A 58 8.87 -4.68 -4.52
C VAL A 58 7.98 -3.88 -5.47
N ARG A 59 8.45 -3.68 -6.70
CA ARG A 59 7.73 -2.95 -7.75
C ARG A 59 7.31 -3.94 -8.82
N CYS A 60 6.03 -4.27 -8.85
CA CYS A 60 5.47 -5.21 -9.82
C CYS A 60 5.06 -4.49 -11.11
N VAL A 61 5.40 -5.07 -12.26
CA VAL A 61 5.05 -4.55 -13.59
C VAL A 61 4.39 -5.67 -14.39
N LYS A 62 3.21 -5.39 -14.96
CA LYS A 62 2.48 -6.30 -15.84
C LYS A 62 2.97 -6.11 -17.28
N PRO A 63 3.60 -7.11 -17.92
CA PRO A 63 4.23 -6.92 -19.22
C PRO A 63 3.23 -6.85 -20.38
N ASN A 64 2.04 -7.45 -20.27
CA ASN A 64 0.98 -7.41 -21.27
C ASN A 64 -0.39 -7.70 -20.64
N GLU A 65 -1.49 -7.29 -21.27
CA GLU A 65 -2.85 -7.47 -20.74
C GLU A 65 -3.41 -8.89 -20.91
N VAL A 66 -2.93 -9.61 -21.93
CA VAL A 66 -3.43 -10.94 -22.31
C VAL A 66 -2.85 -12.09 -21.48
N LYS A 67 -2.05 -11.79 -20.45
CA LYS A 67 -1.39 -12.76 -19.56
C LYS A 67 -0.49 -13.75 -20.31
N SER A 68 0.04 -13.36 -21.47
CA SER A 68 1.00 -14.17 -22.20
C SER A 68 2.35 -14.18 -21.48
N PRO A 69 3.05 -15.32 -21.40
CA PRO A 69 4.37 -15.39 -20.76
C PRO A 69 5.49 -14.74 -21.60
N VAL A 70 5.25 -14.47 -22.89
CA VAL A 70 6.30 -14.02 -23.83
C VAL A 70 6.06 -12.62 -24.41
N LEU A 71 4.83 -12.11 -24.36
CA LEU A 71 4.52 -10.80 -24.93
C LEU A 71 4.95 -9.67 -24.00
N PHE A 72 5.49 -8.61 -24.59
CA PHE A 72 5.86 -7.40 -23.89
C PHE A 72 5.28 -6.18 -24.61
N ASP A 73 4.39 -5.47 -23.94
CA ASP A 73 3.82 -4.20 -24.37
C ASP A 73 4.65 -3.06 -23.76
N GLU A 74 5.46 -2.43 -24.60
CA GLU A 74 6.32 -1.33 -24.20
C GLU A 74 5.53 -0.11 -23.73
N THR A 75 4.44 0.24 -24.42
CA THR A 75 3.65 1.43 -24.07
C THR A 75 3.01 1.27 -22.70
N ARG A 76 2.42 0.09 -22.45
CA ARG A 76 1.82 -0.24 -21.15
C ARG A 76 2.86 -0.30 -20.04
N THR A 77 4.03 -0.88 -20.32
CA THR A 77 5.13 -0.95 -19.35
C THR A 77 5.67 0.45 -19.02
N ARG A 78 5.85 1.32 -20.02
CA ARG A 78 6.27 2.71 -19.84
C ARG A 78 5.31 3.50 -18.95
N HIS A 79 4.00 3.33 -19.12
CA HIS A 79 3.02 3.96 -18.22
C HIS A 79 3.15 3.45 -16.77
N GLN A 80 3.36 2.15 -16.57
CA GLN A 80 3.56 1.60 -15.23
C GLN A 80 4.86 2.08 -14.57
N VAL A 81 5.94 2.21 -15.34
CA VAL A 81 7.20 2.81 -14.88
C VAL A 81 6.96 4.23 -14.34
N ALA A 82 6.12 5.02 -15.03
CA ALA A 82 5.73 6.35 -14.58
C ALA A 82 4.83 6.33 -13.33
N TYR A 83 3.80 5.47 -13.29
CA TYR A 83 2.91 5.33 -12.12
C TYR A 83 3.67 4.93 -10.84
N LEU A 84 4.69 4.09 -10.99
CA LEU A 84 5.54 3.64 -9.89
C LEU A 84 6.66 4.64 -9.54
N GLY A 85 6.84 5.70 -10.33
CA GLY A 85 7.89 6.71 -10.14
C GLY A 85 9.31 6.13 -10.18
N LEU A 86 9.56 5.10 -11.01
CA LEU A 86 10.85 4.40 -10.99
C LEU A 86 12.00 5.29 -11.43
N LEU A 87 11.77 6.19 -12.39
CA LEU A 87 12.78 7.13 -12.87
C LEU A 87 13.21 8.10 -11.75
N GLU A 88 12.25 8.61 -10.99
CA GLU A 88 12.49 9.49 -9.84
C GLU A 88 13.25 8.74 -8.74
N ASN A 89 12.89 7.48 -8.47
CA ASN A 89 13.62 6.63 -7.54
C ASN A 89 15.08 6.45 -7.97
N VAL A 90 15.33 6.18 -9.26
CA VAL A 90 16.70 6.06 -9.81
C VAL A 90 17.44 7.39 -9.71
N ARG A 91 16.81 8.52 -10.05
CA ARG A 91 17.43 9.86 -9.95
C ARG A 91 17.87 10.17 -8.51
N VAL A 92 17.01 9.94 -7.52
CA VAL A 92 17.34 10.17 -6.10
C VAL A 92 18.48 9.24 -5.65
N ARG A 93 18.45 7.96 -6.04
CA ARG A 93 19.52 7.01 -5.68
C ARG A 93 20.85 7.31 -6.36
N ARG A 94 20.83 7.88 -7.56
CA ARG A 94 22.03 8.28 -8.32
C ARG A 94 22.58 9.64 -7.91
N ALA A 95 21.87 10.40 -7.06
CA ALA A 95 22.32 11.72 -6.63
C ALA A 95 23.75 11.67 -6.03
N GLY A 96 24.62 12.55 -6.53
CA GLY A 96 26.06 12.50 -6.30
C GLY A 96 26.75 11.47 -7.21
N PHE A 97 27.38 10.47 -6.61
CA PHE A 97 28.09 9.41 -7.33
C PHE A 97 27.20 8.18 -7.51
N ALA A 98 27.03 7.75 -8.77
CA ALA A 98 26.21 6.59 -9.12
C ALA A 98 26.73 5.26 -8.55
N PHE A 99 28.03 5.20 -8.27
CA PHE A 99 28.70 4.01 -7.81
C PHE A 99 29.58 4.34 -6.59
N ARG A 100 29.56 3.44 -5.61
CA ARG A 100 30.39 3.51 -4.40
C ARG A 100 30.81 2.08 -4.06
N MET A 101 32.09 1.88 -3.79
CA MET A 101 32.66 0.60 -3.43
C MET A 101 33.78 0.85 -2.41
N ALA A 102 33.89 -0.05 -1.43
CA ALA A 102 35.00 -0.01 -0.48
C ALA A 102 36.34 -0.27 -1.18
N TYR A 103 37.42 0.35 -0.70
CA TYR A 103 38.72 0.33 -1.36
C TYR A 103 39.29 -1.08 -1.53
N ASP A 104 39.13 -1.93 -0.53
CA ASP A 104 39.55 -3.34 -0.53
C ASP A 104 38.89 -4.11 -1.69
N ARG A 105 37.56 -3.98 -1.86
CA ARG A 105 36.82 -4.60 -2.96
C ARG A 105 37.21 -4.04 -4.31
N PHE A 106 37.42 -2.73 -4.39
CA PHE A 106 37.81 -2.07 -5.63
C PHE A 106 39.18 -2.57 -6.08
N LEU A 107 40.18 -2.54 -5.20
CA LEU A 107 41.53 -3.00 -5.50
C LEU A 107 41.53 -4.49 -5.86
N GLN A 108 40.85 -5.34 -5.08
CA GLN A 108 40.77 -6.77 -5.38
C GLN A 108 40.20 -7.04 -6.78
N ARG A 109 39.21 -6.24 -7.20
CA ARG A 109 38.56 -6.38 -8.51
C ARG A 109 39.39 -5.81 -9.67
N TYR A 110 40.08 -4.69 -9.46
CA TYR A 110 40.65 -3.89 -10.55
C TYR A 110 42.19 -3.82 -10.58
N LYS A 111 42.91 -4.43 -9.63
CA LYS A 111 44.39 -4.39 -9.56
C LYS A 111 45.15 -4.95 -10.77
N MET A 112 44.49 -5.71 -11.65
CA MET A 112 45.09 -6.35 -12.83
C MET A 112 44.70 -5.67 -14.15
N ILE A 113 43.92 -4.59 -14.09
CA ILE A 113 43.68 -3.71 -15.25
C ILE A 113 44.82 -2.70 -15.30
#